data_AF-A0A382BJ84-F1
#
_entry.id   AF-A0A382BJ84-F1
#
_cell.length_a   1.000
_cell.length_b   1.000
_cell.length_c   1.000
_cell.angle_alpha   90.00
_cell.angle_beta   90.00
_cell.angle_gamma   90.00
#
_symmetry.space_group_name_H-M   'P 1'
#
loop_
_entity.id
_entity.type
_entity.pdbx_description
1 polymer ?
#
loop_
_entity_poly.entity_id
_entity_poly.type
_entity_poly.pdbx_seq_one_letter_code
_entity_poly.pdbx_strand_id
1 'polypeptide(L)'
;MEFITGKHIPRRRFLRGAGAVVALPFLDAMVPAGEVWRKRSVQSDPTRLVCIEIVHGAAGSTEYGAEKNLWAPAAVGSDFDLAPTSLSPLEPFRDHLTIISNTDVEGAEAVIPKEIGGDHFRSSSTFLTQS
;
A
#
# COMPACT_ATOMS: atom_id res chain seq x y z
N MET A 1 25.02 23.67 30.57
CA MET A 1 24.96 22.53 31.52
C MET A 1 23.50 22.17 31.66
N GLU A 2 23.03 21.10 31.02
CA GLU A 2 21.64 20.68 31.13
C GLU A 2 21.45 19.77 32.34
N PHE A 3 20.57 20.16 33.25
CA PHE A 3 20.26 19.42 34.47
C PHE A 3 19.04 18.51 34.24
N ILE A 4 19.25 17.19 34.29
CA ILE A 4 18.14 16.22 34.37
C ILE A 4 17.71 16.12 35.83
N THR A 5 16.52 16.62 36.14
CA THR A 5 16.07 16.87 37.54
C THR A 5 15.57 15.63 38.29
N GLY A 6 15.53 14.45 37.68
CA GLY A 6 14.99 13.22 38.30
C GLY A 6 13.50 13.29 38.69
N LYS A 7 12.79 14.33 38.26
CA LYS A 7 11.37 14.54 38.61
C LYS A 7 10.50 13.52 37.90
N HIS A 8 9.68 12.82 38.67
CA HIS A 8 8.72 11.85 38.16
C HIS A 8 7.40 12.56 37.86
N ILE A 9 6.82 12.29 36.68
CA ILE A 9 5.47 12.76 36.36
C ILE A 9 4.49 11.93 37.21
N PRO A 10 3.56 12.55 37.96
CA PRO A 10 2.56 11.81 38.73
C PRO A 10 1.74 10.90 37.82
N ARG A 11 1.55 9.62 38.20
CA ARG A 11 0.81 8.60 37.42
C ARG A 11 -0.49 9.11 36.81
N ARG A 12 -1.28 9.84 37.61
CA ARG A 12 -2.56 10.42 37.17
C ARG A 12 -2.40 11.47 36.04
N ARG A 13 -1.32 12.26 36.08
CA ARG A 13 -1.03 13.27 35.05
C ARG A 13 -0.57 12.60 33.75
N PHE A 14 0.22 11.55 33.87
CA PHE A 14 0.62 10.71 32.73
C PHE A 14 -0.61 10.05 32.07
N LEU A 15 -1.45 9.35 32.85
CA LEU A 15 -2.63 8.65 32.32
C LEU A 15 -3.66 9.58 31.67
N ARG A 16 -3.83 10.81 32.19
CA ARG A 16 -4.71 11.82 31.56
C ARG A 16 -4.18 12.30 30.21
N GLY A 17 -2.86 12.35 30.01
CA GLY A 17 -2.25 12.71 28.72
C GLY A 17 -2.17 11.54 27.74
N ALA A 18 -1.97 10.32 28.25
CA ALA A 18 -1.80 9.11 27.44
C ALA A 18 -3.05 8.75 26.61
N GLY A 19 -4.26 9.14 27.06
CA GLY A 19 -5.49 8.92 26.30
C GLY A 19 -5.50 9.59 24.92
N ALA A 20 -4.78 10.72 24.76
CA ALA A 20 -4.66 11.40 23.46
C ALA A 20 -3.70 10.69 22.49
N VAL A 21 -2.81 9.83 22.99
CA VAL A 21 -1.78 9.12 22.20
C VAL A 21 -2.37 7.91 21.47
N VAL A 22 -3.43 7.29 22.00
CA VAL A 22 -4.05 6.10 21.38
C VAL A 22 -4.88 6.46 20.13
N ALA A 23 -5.34 7.70 20.02
CA ALA A 23 -6.17 8.17 18.90
C ALA A 23 -5.37 8.74 17.71
N LEU A 24 -4.08 9.05 17.90
CA LEU A 24 -3.26 9.73 16.91
C LEU A 24 -2.11 8.82 16.46
N PRO A 25 -1.88 8.64 15.14
CA PRO A 25 -0.65 8.06 14.65
C PRO A 25 0.56 8.80 15.24
N PHE A 26 1.61 8.07 15.59
CA PHE A 26 2.86 8.68 16.09
C PHE A 26 3.45 9.57 15.00
N LEU A 27 3.36 10.90 15.17
CA LEU A 27 3.86 11.87 14.21
C LEU A 27 5.33 12.20 14.49
N ASP A 28 6.09 12.56 13.46
CA ASP A 28 7.48 13.02 13.62
C ASP A 28 7.61 14.20 14.59
N ALA A 29 6.59 15.06 14.67
CA ALA A 29 6.52 16.17 15.63
C ALA A 29 6.45 15.72 17.10
N MET A 30 6.14 14.45 17.37
CA MET A 30 6.09 13.85 18.70
C MET A 30 7.44 13.25 19.13
N VAL A 31 8.47 13.27 18.27
CA VAL A 31 9.83 12.86 18.61
C VAL A 31 10.46 13.93 19.51
N PRO A 32 10.92 13.60 20.73
CA PRO A 32 11.55 14.57 21.63
C PRO A 32 12.74 15.27 20.99
N ALA A 33 12.81 16.60 21.12
CA ALA A 33 13.94 17.39 20.62
C ALA A 33 15.23 16.99 21.35
N GLY A 34 16.25 16.59 20.60
CA GLY A 34 17.58 16.23 21.12
C GLY A 34 18.31 15.23 20.22
N GLU A 35 19.63 15.37 20.07
CA GLU A 35 20.44 14.55 19.15
C GLU A 35 20.34 13.04 19.39
N VAL A 36 20.14 12.62 20.65
CA VAL A 36 20.05 11.22 21.05
C VAL A 36 18.81 10.52 20.48
N TRP A 37 17.71 11.27 20.31
CA TRP A 37 16.44 10.74 19.79
C TRP A 37 16.34 10.87 18.26
N ARG A 38 16.99 11.89 17.68
CA ARG A 38 17.09 12.07 16.23
C ARG A 38 17.76 10.88 15.53
N LYS A 39 18.73 10.21 16.17
CA LYS A 39 19.37 8.99 15.65
C LYS A 39 18.48 7.75 15.69
N ARG A 40 17.41 7.76 16.50
CA ARG A 40 16.44 6.64 16.61
C ARG A 40 15.18 6.84 15.78
N SER A 41 14.80 8.09 15.47
CA SER A 41 13.58 8.39 14.71
C SER A 41 13.78 8.38 13.20
N VAL A 42 15.00 8.63 12.71
CA VAL A 42 15.29 8.51 11.29
C VAL A 42 15.59 7.05 11.01
N GLN A 43 14.58 6.31 10.53
CA GLN A 43 14.83 5.04 9.86
C GLN A 43 15.84 5.33 8.75
N SER A 44 17.08 4.86 8.91
CA SER A 44 18.21 5.24 8.04
C SER A 44 18.01 4.80 6.59
N ASP A 45 17.02 3.94 6.34
CA ASP A 45 16.56 3.55 5.02
C ASP A 45 15.03 3.31 5.07
N PRO A 46 14.20 4.29 4.68
CA PRO A 46 12.76 4.08 4.60
C PRO A 46 12.43 3.09 3.48
N THR A 47 11.38 2.28 3.66
CA THR A 47 10.89 1.40 2.60
C THR A 47 10.45 2.24 1.41
N ARG A 48 11.11 2.07 0.26
CA ARG A 48 10.75 2.76 -0.98
C ARG A 48 9.56 2.06 -1.61
N LEU A 49 8.51 2.81 -1.92
CA LEU A 49 7.34 2.31 -2.65
C LEU A 49 7.47 2.70 -4.12
N VAL A 50 7.28 1.73 -5.01
CA VAL A 50 7.12 1.95 -6.44
C VAL A 50 5.79 1.33 -6.84
N CYS A 51 4.93 2.14 -7.46
CA CYS A 51 3.65 1.71 -8.00
C CYS A 51 3.70 1.84 -9.52
N ILE A 52 3.30 0.78 -10.23
CA ILE A 52 3.27 0.74 -11.70
C ILE A 52 1.84 0.46 -12.12
N GLU A 53 1.32 1.30 -13.01
CA GLU A 53 0.00 1.13 -13.61
C GLU A 53 0.13 0.63 -15.06
N ILE A 54 -0.76 -0.30 -15.45
CA ILE A 54 -0.86 -0.83 -16.82
C ILE A 54 -2.25 -0.50 -17.37
N VAL A 55 -2.36 0.60 -18.11
CA VAL A 55 -3.67 1.11 -18.59
C VAL A 55 -4.13 0.50 -19.91
N HIS A 56 -3.22 -0.06 -20.72
CA HIS A 56 -3.55 -0.62 -22.05
C HIS A 56 -4.02 -2.09 -22.01
N GLY A 57 -4.29 -2.60 -20.81
CA GLY A 57 -4.62 -4.00 -20.58
C GLY A 57 -3.39 -4.91 -20.46
N ALA A 58 -3.66 -6.15 -20.08
CA ALA A 58 -2.69 -7.22 -19.86
C ALA A 58 -3.20 -8.52 -20.49
N ALA A 59 -2.44 -9.62 -20.36
CA ALA A 59 -2.81 -10.91 -20.94
C ALA A 59 -4.20 -11.43 -20.49
N GLY A 60 -4.69 -10.97 -19.34
CA GLY A 60 -6.02 -11.30 -18.80
C GLY A 60 -7.16 -10.34 -19.20
N SER A 61 -6.89 -9.26 -19.94
CA SER A 61 -7.89 -8.22 -20.27
C SER A 61 -8.83 -8.58 -21.41
N THR A 62 -8.86 -9.85 -21.82
CA THR A 62 -9.77 -10.37 -22.85
C THR A 62 -10.53 -11.56 -22.28
N GLU A 63 -11.70 -11.88 -22.84
CA GLU A 63 -12.51 -13.03 -22.42
C GLU A 63 -11.69 -14.33 -22.43
N TYR A 64 -10.98 -14.59 -23.53
CA TYR A 64 -10.06 -15.73 -23.65
C TYR A 64 -8.93 -15.70 -22.59
N GLY A 65 -8.33 -14.53 -22.36
CA GLY A 65 -7.26 -14.37 -21.38
C GLY A 65 -7.71 -14.63 -19.95
N ALA A 66 -8.92 -14.19 -19.60
CA ALA A 66 -9.55 -14.44 -18.31
C ALA A 66 -9.92 -15.92 -18.14
N GLU A 67 -10.54 -16.55 -19.14
CA GLU A 67 -10.88 -17.98 -19.12
C GLU A 67 -9.64 -18.88 -18.94
N LYS A 68 -8.52 -18.49 -19.52
CA LYS A 68 -7.25 -19.21 -19.46
C LYS A 68 -6.36 -18.80 -18.29
N ASN A 69 -6.79 -17.86 -17.44
CA ASN A 69 -6.01 -17.36 -16.30
C ASN A 69 -4.60 -16.89 -16.71
N LEU A 70 -4.48 -16.19 -17.85
CA LEU A 70 -3.17 -15.81 -18.40
C LEU A 70 -2.46 -14.72 -17.59
N TRP A 71 -3.15 -14.05 -16.67
CA TRP A 71 -2.60 -12.98 -15.84
C TRP A 71 -2.67 -13.30 -14.35
N ALA A 72 -3.86 -13.56 -13.81
CA ALA A 72 -4.04 -13.96 -12.42
C ALA A 72 -4.21 -15.49 -12.33
N PRO A 73 -3.43 -16.19 -11.49
CA PRO A 73 -3.62 -17.61 -11.25
C PRO A 73 -5.01 -17.93 -10.70
N ALA A 74 -5.56 -19.09 -11.07
CA ALA A 74 -6.88 -19.53 -10.60
C ALA A 74 -6.89 -19.92 -9.11
N ALA A 75 -5.77 -20.48 -8.63
CA ALA A 75 -5.65 -20.93 -7.25
C ALA A 75 -5.35 -19.75 -6.31
N VAL A 76 -6.00 -19.76 -5.15
CA VAL A 76 -5.72 -18.84 -4.04
C VAL A 76 -4.74 -19.48 -3.05
N GLY A 77 -4.10 -18.67 -2.22
CA GLY A 77 -3.15 -19.12 -1.20
C GLY A 77 -1.70 -18.84 -1.60
N SER A 78 -0.74 -19.52 -0.94
CA SER A 78 0.70 -19.35 -1.20
C SER A 78 1.22 -20.20 -2.36
N ASP A 79 0.48 -21.23 -2.74
CA ASP A 79 0.94 -22.30 -3.64
C ASP A 79 0.37 -22.13 -5.05
N PHE A 80 0.14 -20.88 -5.48
CA PHE A 80 -0.33 -20.58 -6.84
C PHE A 80 0.75 -20.89 -7.87
N ASP A 81 0.33 -21.37 -9.05
CA ASP A 81 1.21 -21.68 -10.17
C ASP A 81 1.26 -20.53 -11.17
N LEU A 82 2.45 -19.94 -11.35
CA LEU A 82 2.69 -18.88 -12.34
C LEU A 82 3.08 -19.42 -13.72
N ALA A 83 3.48 -20.69 -13.85
CA ALA A 83 3.97 -21.27 -15.09
C ALA A 83 3.02 -21.10 -16.30
N PRO A 84 1.68 -21.23 -16.17
CA PRO A 84 0.77 -21.04 -17.30
C PRO A 84 0.46 -19.56 -17.60
N THR A 85 0.99 -18.61 -16.81
CA THR A 85 0.66 -17.19 -16.89
C THR A 85 1.78 -16.39 -17.58
N SER A 86 1.45 -15.18 -18.05
CA SER A 86 2.46 -14.21 -18.49
C SER A 86 3.33 -13.66 -17.34
N LEU A 87 2.99 -13.99 -16.09
CA LEU A 87 3.76 -13.66 -14.89
C LEU A 87 4.83 -14.71 -14.56
N SER A 88 4.99 -15.77 -15.36
CA SER A 88 6.04 -16.79 -15.16
C SER A 88 7.47 -16.25 -14.94
N PRO A 89 7.89 -15.08 -15.49
CA PRO A 89 9.20 -14.51 -15.15
C PRO A 89 9.34 -14.05 -13.68
N LEU A 90 8.23 -13.91 -12.95
CA LEU A 90 8.21 -13.53 -11.53
C LEU A 90 8.36 -14.71 -10.57
N GLU A 91 8.46 -15.94 -11.08
CA GLU A 91 8.64 -17.15 -10.27
C GLU A 91 9.78 -17.05 -9.23
N PRO A 92 10.95 -16.45 -9.53
CA PRO A 92 12.01 -16.27 -8.53
C PRO A 92 11.63 -15.39 -7.33
N PHE A 93 10.51 -14.66 -7.43
CA PHE A 93 9.99 -13.76 -6.40
C PHE A 93 8.66 -14.23 -5.80
N ARG A 94 8.22 -15.48 -6.06
CA ARG A 94 6.91 -15.99 -5.64
C ARG A 94 6.64 -15.80 -4.14
N ASP A 95 7.64 -16.06 -3.31
CA ASP A 95 7.55 -15.91 -1.84
C ASP A 95 7.36 -14.46 -1.37
N HIS A 96 7.56 -13.48 -2.26
CA HIS A 96 7.36 -12.05 -2.01
C HIS A 96 6.22 -11.46 -2.84
N LEU A 97 5.52 -12.28 -3.63
CA LEU A 97 4.47 -11.84 -4.53
C LEU A 97 3.11 -11.99 -3.84
N THR A 98 2.28 -10.96 -3.93
CA THR A 98 0.85 -11.04 -3.61
C THR A 98 0.06 -10.59 -4.81
N ILE A 99 -0.79 -11.47 -5.34
CA ILE A 99 -1.68 -11.14 -6.44
C ILE A 99 -3.08 -10.95 -5.86
N ILE A 100 -3.64 -9.75 -6.07
CA ILE A 100 -5.04 -9.45 -5.78
C ILE A 100 -5.71 -9.28 -7.13
N SER A 101 -6.69 -10.12 -7.43
CA SER A 101 -7.40 -10.16 -8.71
C SER A 101 -8.87 -9.83 -8.55
N ASN A 102 -9.55 -9.58 -9.68
CA ASN A 102 -10.98 -9.23 -9.72
C ASN A 102 -11.34 -8.04 -8.83
N THR A 103 -10.44 -7.05 -8.79
CA THR A 103 -10.69 -5.76 -8.14
C THR A 103 -11.53 -4.88 -9.05
N ASP A 104 -12.42 -4.11 -8.45
CA ASP A 104 -13.23 -3.11 -9.14
C ASP A 104 -12.84 -1.70 -8.66
N VAL A 105 -12.91 -0.72 -9.57
CA VAL A 105 -12.57 0.68 -9.32
C VAL A 105 -13.69 1.56 -9.84
N GLU A 106 -14.70 1.78 -9.00
CA GLU A 106 -15.90 2.57 -9.36
C GLU A 106 -15.56 3.94 -9.96
N GLY A 107 -14.52 4.62 -9.45
CA GLY A 107 -14.11 5.92 -9.98
C GLY A 107 -13.52 5.89 -11.40
N ALA A 108 -13.14 4.71 -11.90
CA ALA A 108 -12.64 4.53 -13.26
C ALA A 108 -13.75 4.16 -14.27
N GLU A 109 -14.95 3.84 -13.78
CA GLU A 109 -16.06 3.34 -14.59
C GLU A 109 -16.77 4.43 -15.41
N ALA A 110 -17.47 4.00 -16.48
CA ALA A 110 -18.41 4.85 -17.20
C ALA A 110 -19.72 4.99 -16.47
N VAL A 111 -20.08 6.23 -16.15
CA VAL A 111 -21.37 6.56 -15.53
C VAL A 111 -22.43 6.76 -16.61
N ILE A 112 -22.04 7.25 -17.79
CA ILE A 112 -22.93 7.40 -18.95
C ILE A 112 -22.33 6.81 -20.23
N PRO A 113 -23.16 6.35 -21.20
CA PRO A 113 -22.66 5.69 -22.42
C PRO A 113 -21.69 6.53 -23.26
N LYS A 114 -21.74 7.86 -23.15
CA LYS A 114 -20.84 8.77 -23.88
C LYS A 114 -19.40 8.76 -23.36
N GLU A 115 -19.17 8.20 -22.18
CA GLU A 115 -17.85 8.10 -21.56
C GLU A 115 -17.12 6.79 -21.90
N ILE A 116 -17.79 5.85 -22.58
CA ILE A 116 -17.21 4.56 -22.98
C ILE A 116 -15.97 4.78 -23.86
N GLY A 117 -14.89 4.04 -23.60
CA GLY A 117 -13.61 4.14 -24.31
C GLY A 117 -12.64 5.15 -23.69
N GLY A 118 -13.06 5.88 -22.65
CA GLY A 118 -12.23 6.76 -21.84
C GLY A 118 -11.47 6.06 -20.70
N ASP A 119 -11.48 4.74 -20.65
CA ASP A 119 -11.08 3.98 -19.46
C ASP A 119 -9.62 4.21 -19.06
N HIS A 120 -8.73 4.43 -20.03
CA HIS A 120 -7.30 4.67 -19.79
C HIS A 120 -7.04 5.96 -19.00
N PHE A 121 -7.78 7.05 -19.27
CA PHE A 121 -7.53 8.32 -18.56
C PHE A 121 -8.14 8.31 -17.16
N ARG A 122 -9.27 7.61 -16.99
CA ARG A 122 -9.99 7.54 -15.70
C ARG A 122 -9.31 6.63 -14.70
N SER A 123 -8.84 5.46 -15.15
CA SER A 123 -8.00 4.57 -14.33
C SER A 123 -6.79 5.33 -13.78
N SER A 124 -6.04 6.03 -14.63
CA SER A 124 -4.91 6.86 -14.17
C SER A 124 -5.32 7.99 -13.23
N SER A 125 -6.53 8.55 -13.37
CA SER A 125 -7.01 9.62 -12.48
C SER A 125 -7.33 9.14 -11.07
N THR A 126 -7.60 7.85 -10.90
CA THR A 126 -8.01 7.22 -9.64
C THR A 126 -6.92 6.33 -9.02
N PHE A 127 -5.86 6.04 -9.77
CA PHE A 127 -4.71 5.28 -9.29
C PHE A 127 -4.09 5.93 -8.05
N LEU A 128 -4.08 5.19 -6.93
CA LEU A 128 -3.58 5.62 -5.61
C LEU A 128 -4.34 6.78 -4.94
N THR A 129 -5.45 7.23 -5.50
CA THR A 129 -6.24 8.36 -4.97
C THR A 129 -7.67 7.99 -4.61
N GLN A 130 -8.14 6.81 -5.01
CA GLN A 130 -9.46 6.30 -4.65
C GLN A 130 -9.60 6.09 -3.13
N SER A 131 -10.71 6.58 -2.56
CA SER A 131 -11.03 6.53 -1.12
C SER A 131 -12.46 6.10 -0.85
#